data_AF-A0A1V4HSE8-F1
#
_entry.id   AF-A0A1V4HSE8-F1
#
_cell.length_a   1.000
_cell.length_b   1.000
_cell.length_c   1.000
_cell.angle_alpha   90.00
_cell.angle_beta   90.00
_cell.angle_gamma   90.00
#
_symmetry.space_group_name_H-M   'P 1'
#
loop_
_entity.id
_entity.type
_entity.pdbx_description
1 polymer ?
#
loop_
_entity_poly.entity_id
_entity_poly.type
_entity_poly.pdbx_seq_one_letter_code
_entity_poly.pdbx_strand_id
1 'polypeptide(L)'
;MKKLIIFILTLILFSLFTSQAFAASNETTVTTTIDYVYYDNNDHMYYAVTTEDNTPSQGRWMLEIESLCSLDTNTLDRLNKAYRGLHVVITYTGDITTDSDIEIVSTEFISQ
;
A
#
# COMPACT_ATOMS: atom_id res chain seq x y z
N MET A 1 10.56 22.52 -52.81
CA MET A 1 11.03 22.98 -51.48
C MET A 1 9.88 23.18 -50.48
N LYS A 2 8.83 23.96 -50.79
CA LYS A 2 7.69 24.18 -49.86
C LYS A 2 7.00 22.91 -49.35
N LYS A 3 6.79 21.90 -50.21
CA LYS A 3 6.17 20.61 -49.84
C LYS A 3 7.05 19.75 -48.93
N LEU A 4 8.38 19.85 -49.06
CA LEU A 4 9.34 19.13 -48.21
C LEU A 4 9.35 19.74 -46.79
N ILE A 5 9.28 21.07 -46.69
CA ILE A 5 9.23 21.78 -45.40
C ILE A 5 7.95 21.42 -44.65
N ILE A 6 6.80 21.40 -45.34
CA ILE A 6 5.51 21.01 -44.73
C ILE A 6 5.57 19.56 -44.21
N PHE A 7 6.15 18.65 -44.99
CA PHE A 7 6.28 17.25 -44.59
C PHE A 7 7.15 17.08 -43.33
N ILE A 8 8.30 17.76 -43.28
CA ILE A 8 9.21 17.74 -42.11
C ILE A 8 8.52 18.36 -40.89
N LEU A 9 7.80 19.47 -41.05
CA LEU A 9 7.08 20.11 -39.95
C LEU A 9 6.00 19.19 -39.37
N THR A 10 5.29 18.48 -40.25
CA THR A 10 4.24 17.54 -39.84
C THR A 10 4.85 16.36 -39.07
N LEU A 11 5.99 15.83 -39.51
CA LEU A 11 6.70 14.74 -38.83
C LEU A 11 7.17 15.13 -37.42
N ILE A 12 7.66 16.37 -37.25
CA ILE A 12 8.09 16.89 -35.95
C ILE A 12 6.88 17.06 -35.01
N LEU A 13 5.75 17.56 -35.50
CA LEU A 13 4.53 17.69 -34.70
C LEU A 13 4.00 16.34 -34.19
N PHE A 14 4.10 15.27 -34.98
CA PHE A 14 3.70 13.92 -34.53
C PHE A 14 4.62 13.34 -33.45
N SER A 15 5.90 13.73 -33.43
CA SER A 15 6.86 13.24 -32.41
C SER A 15 6.65 13.83 -31.01
N LEU A 16 5.89 14.92 -30.88
CA LEU A 16 5.62 15.56 -29.60
C LEU A 16 4.49 14.87 -28.81
N PHE A 17 3.77 13.91 -29.40
CA PHE A 17 2.69 13.18 -28.75
C PHE A 17 3.09 11.78 -28.27
N THR A 18 4.34 11.36 -28.47
CA THR A 18 4.80 10.01 -28.12
C THR A 18 5.65 10.01 -26.85
N SER A 19 5.08 10.29 -25.67
CA SER A 19 5.62 9.80 -24.39
C SER A 19 4.89 10.37 -23.17
N GLN A 20 3.65 9.92 -22.96
CA GLN A 20 3.19 9.65 -21.59
C GLN A 20 2.72 8.20 -21.56
N ALA A 21 3.68 7.28 -21.67
CA ALA A 21 3.43 5.93 -21.19
C ALA A 21 3.34 6.08 -19.67
N PHE A 22 2.12 6.08 -19.14
CA PHE A 22 1.90 5.92 -17.71
C PHE A 22 2.60 4.62 -17.33
N ALA A 23 3.70 4.71 -16.57
CA ALA A 23 4.27 3.56 -15.90
C ALA A 23 3.16 3.06 -14.98
N ALA A 24 2.51 1.95 -15.34
CA ALA A 24 1.61 1.28 -14.45
C ALA A 24 2.46 0.87 -13.23
N SER A 25 2.19 1.46 -12.07
CA SER A 25 2.71 0.94 -10.81
C SER A 25 2.28 -0.52 -10.75
N ASN A 26 3.24 -1.44 -10.58
CA ASN A 26 2.92 -2.85 -10.36
C ASN A 26 2.39 -2.98 -8.93
N GLU A 27 1.16 -2.54 -8.72
CA GLU A 27 0.43 -2.69 -7.48
C GLU A 27 -0.03 -4.13 -7.34
N THR A 28 0.21 -4.70 -6.17
CA THR A 28 -0.29 -6.02 -5.76
C THR A 28 -1.29 -5.85 -4.64
N THR A 29 -2.40 -6.57 -4.71
CA THR A 29 -3.45 -6.55 -3.69
C THR A 29 -3.55 -7.91 -3.02
N VAL A 30 -3.55 -7.90 -1.69
CA VAL A 30 -3.79 -9.08 -0.84
C VAL A 30 -4.97 -8.84 0.08
N THR A 31 -5.64 -9.92 0.46
CA THR A 31 -6.72 -9.91 1.46
C THR A 31 -6.34 -10.83 2.59
N THR A 32 -6.32 -10.31 3.82
CA THR A 32 -5.92 -11.04 5.02
C THR A 32 -6.82 -10.67 6.19
N THR A 33 -6.53 -11.19 7.38
CA THR A 33 -7.33 -11.00 8.59
C THR A 33 -6.46 -10.39 9.68
N ILE A 34 -6.99 -9.46 10.47
CA ILE A 34 -6.31 -8.91 11.64
C ILE A 34 -6.26 -9.94 12.77
N ASP A 35 -5.07 -10.24 13.28
CA ASP A 35 -4.85 -11.15 14.41
C ASP A 35 -4.96 -10.39 15.75
N TYR A 36 -4.28 -9.26 15.87
CA TYR A 36 -4.30 -8.43 17.08
C TYR A 36 -3.90 -6.98 16.79
N VAL A 37 -4.14 -6.11 17.76
CA VAL A 37 -3.61 -4.74 17.83
C VAL A 37 -2.58 -4.67 18.94
N TYR A 38 -1.47 -3.97 18.72
CA TYR A 38 -0.47 -3.67 19.76
C TYR A 38 -0.09 -2.18 19.73
N TYR A 39 0.61 -1.73 20.78
CA TYR A 39 1.15 -0.38 20.87
C TYR A 39 2.68 -0.42 20.81
N ASP A 40 3.27 0.37 19.93
CA ASP A 40 4.71 0.59 19.89
C ASP A 40 5.10 1.79 20.76
N ASN A 41 5.96 1.54 21.75
CA ASN A 41 6.45 2.59 22.65
C ASN A 41 7.51 3.50 22.01
N ASN A 42 8.15 3.06 20.92
CA ASN A 42 9.16 3.86 20.23
C ASN A 42 8.50 4.93 19.36
N ASP A 43 7.46 4.52 18.61
CA ASP A 43 6.78 5.39 17.65
C ASP A 43 5.53 6.05 18.25
N HIS A 44 5.09 5.61 19.43
CA HIS A 44 3.88 6.07 20.09
C HIS A 44 2.59 5.86 19.26
N MET A 45 2.52 4.69 18.61
CA MET A 45 1.47 4.34 17.65
C MET A 45 0.83 2.99 17.99
N TYR A 46 -0.48 2.88 17.75
CA TYR A 46 -1.16 1.59 17.70
C TYR A 46 -1.13 1.01 16.29
N TYR A 47 -0.79 -0.27 16.20
CA TYR A 47 -0.72 -1.01 14.94
C TYR A 47 -1.64 -2.22 14.95
N ALA A 48 -2.36 -2.42 13.84
CA ALA A 48 -3.05 -3.66 13.53
C ALA A 48 -2.07 -4.63 12.88
N VAL A 49 -1.97 -5.85 13.38
CA VAL A 49 -1.11 -6.89 12.84
C VAL A 49 -1.95 -8.00 12.25
N THR A 50 -1.66 -8.38 11.01
CA THR A 50 -2.41 -9.44 10.33
C THR A 50 -1.98 -10.82 10.81
N THR A 51 -2.81 -11.82 10.54
CA THR A 51 -2.36 -13.21 10.50
C THR A 51 -1.24 -13.35 9.48
N GLU A 52 -0.40 -14.36 9.68
CA GLU A 52 0.61 -14.73 8.70
C GLU A 52 -0.06 -15.02 7.36
N ASP A 53 0.37 -14.32 6.32
CA ASP A 53 -0.20 -14.48 5.00
C ASP A 53 0.38 -15.75 4.35
N ASN A 54 -0.38 -16.42 3.49
CA ASN A 54 0.10 -17.57 2.72
C ASN A 54 0.99 -17.13 1.53
N THR A 55 1.57 -15.94 1.60
CA THR A 55 2.48 -15.41 0.60
C THR A 55 3.84 -16.11 0.68
N PRO A 56 4.62 -16.10 -0.41
CA PRO A 56 5.95 -16.75 -0.45
C PRO A 56 6.91 -16.29 0.65
N SER A 57 6.71 -15.08 1.20
CA SER A 57 7.56 -14.48 2.23
C SER A 57 7.14 -14.79 3.67
N GLN A 58 5.99 -15.46 3.90
CA GLN A 58 5.47 -15.81 5.25
C GLN A 58 5.42 -14.62 6.22
N GLY A 59 5.19 -13.41 5.69
CA GLY A 59 5.18 -12.17 6.47
C GLY A 59 3.84 -11.87 7.14
N ARG A 60 3.88 -10.92 8.07
CA ARG A 60 2.69 -10.25 8.62
C ARG A 60 2.72 -8.78 8.21
N TRP A 61 1.55 -8.23 7.90
CA TRP A 61 1.40 -6.80 7.64
C TRP A 61 1.15 -6.06 8.95
N MET A 62 1.71 -4.86 9.03
CA MET A 62 1.57 -3.96 10.17
C MET A 62 0.96 -2.65 9.68
N LEU A 63 -0.20 -2.30 10.21
CA LEU A 63 -1.03 -1.20 9.72
C LEU A 63 -1.20 -0.15 10.81
N GLU A 64 -0.84 1.09 10.54
CA GLU A 64 -1.05 2.20 11.46
C GLU A 64 -2.55 2.44 11.69
N ILE A 65 -2.96 2.56 12.96
CA ILE A 65 -4.35 2.83 13.33
C ILE A 65 -4.51 4.23 13.92
N GLU A 66 -3.80 4.49 15.02
CA GLU A 66 -4.02 5.67 15.85
C GLU A 66 -2.71 6.04 16.57
N SER A 67 -2.41 7.35 16.62
CA SER A 67 -1.29 7.88 17.39
C SER A 67 -1.75 8.28 18.80
N LEU A 68 -1.00 7.85 19.82
CA LEU A 68 -1.26 8.26 21.20
C LEU A 68 0.06 8.36 21.95
N CYS A 69 0.28 9.47 22.66
CA CYS A 69 1.55 9.76 23.34
C CYS A 69 1.99 8.72 24.39
N SER A 70 1.08 7.85 24.84
CA SER A 70 1.37 6.79 25.81
C SER A 70 0.42 5.61 25.62
N LEU A 71 0.86 4.42 26.03
CA LEU A 71 -0.01 3.25 26.11
C LEU A 71 -1.23 3.53 27.01
N ASP A 72 -2.42 3.28 26.48
CA ASP A 72 -3.68 3.20 27.22
C ASP A 72 -4.30 1.83 26.99
N THR A 73 -4.34 1.01 28.04
CA THR A 73 -4.85 -0.35 27.97
C THR A 73 -6.33 -0.41 27.60
N ASN A 74 -7.13 0.58 27.97
CA ASN A 74 -8.55 0.61 27.61
C ASN A 74 -8.72 0.86 26.10
N THR A 75 -7.91 1.77 25.56
CA THR A 75 -7.85 2.03 24.12
C THR A 75 -7.37 0.79 23.39
N LEU A 76 -6.29 0.14 23.85
CA LEU A 76 -5.79 -1.10 23.26
C LEU A 76 -6.85 -2.21 23.21
N ASP A 77 -7.60 -2.41 24.30
CA ASP A 77 -8.67 -3.40 24.37
C ASP A 77 -9.83 -3.06 23.43
N ARG A 78 -10.21 -1.78 23.36
CA ARG A 78 -11.25 -1.29 22.43
C ARG A 78 -10.83 -1.54 20.99
N LEU A 79 -9.59 -1.19 20.63
CA LEU A 79 -9.05 -1.39 19.29
C LEU A 79 -8.96 -2.88 18.95
N ASN A 80 -8.47 -3.73 19.86
CA ASN A 80 -8.46 -5.17 19.65
C ASN A 80 -9.87 -5.71 19.39
N LYS A 81 -10.89 -5.30 20.16
CA LYS A 81 -12.28 -5.71 19.92
C LYS A 81 -12.84 -5.20 18.59
N ALA A 82 -12.43 -4.01 18.15
CA ALA A 82 -12.91 -3.41 16.92
C ALA A 82 -12.28 -4.05 15.68
N TYR A 83 -10.98 -4.36 15.71
CA TYR A 83 -10.24 -4.77 14.52
C TYR A 83 -9.98 -6.27 14.43
N ARG A 84 -9.84 -6.98 15.55
CA ARG A 84 -9.48 -8.41 15.54
C ARG A 84 -10.53 -9.22 14.78
N GLY A 85 -10.06 -10.04 13.85
CA GLY A 85 -10.92 -10.87 13.00
C GLY A 85 -11.54 -10.13 11.81
N LEU A 86 -11.37 -8.81 11.69
CA LEU A 86 -11.78 -8.09 10.48
C LEU A 86 -10.89 -8.51 9.30
N HIS A 87 -11.51 -8.60 8.13
CA HIS A 87 -10.77 -8.72 6.88
C HIS A 87 -10.24 -7.36 6.47
N VAL A 88 -9.03 -7.35 5.93
CA VAL A 88 -8.39 -6.15 5.41
C VAL A 88 -7.84 -6.43 4.02
N VAL A 89 -8.08 -5.49 3.11
CA VAL A 89 -7.49 -5.46 1.78
C VAL A 89 -6.30 -4.51 1.84
N ILE A 90 -5.14 -4.99 1.42
CA ILE A 90 -3.89 -4.22 1.42
C ILE A 90 -3.39 -4.18 -0.01
N THR A 91 -3.19 -2.99 -0.54
CA THR A 91 -2.55 -2.78 -1.84
C THR A 91 -1.17 -2.18 -1.61
N TYR A 92 -0.16 -2.77 -2.23
CA TYR A 92 1.24 -2.36 -2.05
C TYR A 92 2.01 -2.38 -3.38
N THR A 93 3.14 -1.69 -3.40
CA THR A 93 4.11 -1.68 -4.50
C THR A 93 5.45 -2.27 -4.03
N GLY A 94 6.14 -2.95 -4.94
CA GLY A 94 7.41 -3.63 -4.68
C GLY A 94 7.30 -5.16 -4.68
N ASP A 95 8.44 -5.84 -4.57
CA ASP A 95 8.58 -7.29 -4.53
C ASP A 95 8.92 -7.77 -3.11
N ILE A 96 7.95 -8.42 -2.47
CA ILE A 96 8.04 -8.96 -1.10
C ILE A 96 9.17 -9.98 -0.88
N THR A 97 9.80 -10.48 -1.94
CA THR A 97 10.90 -11.45 -1.85
C THR A 97 12.28 -10.81 -1.96
N THR A 98 12.39 -9.66 -2.63
CA THR A 98 13.69 -9.03 -2.93
C THR A 98 13.87 -7.67 -2.28
N ASP A 99 12.79 -6.93 -2.07
CA ASP A 99 12.86 -5.55 -1.63
C ASP A 99 13.02 -5.51 -0.10
N SER A 100 13.87 -4.60 0.39
CA SER A 100 14.07 -4.41 1.83
C SER A 100 12.82 -3.84 2.50
N ASP A 101 12.08 -3.03 1.76
CA ASP A 101 10.94 -2.26 2.23
C ASP A 101 9.85 -2.32 1.17
N ILE A 102 8.61 -2.48 1.62
CA ILE A 102 7.42 -2.53 0.77
C ILE A 102 6.55 -1.34 1.12
N GLU A 103 6.11 -0.60 0.10
CA GLU A 103 5.24 0.56 0.29
C GLU A 103 3.77 0.12 0.23
N ILE A 104 3.03 0.37 1.31
CA ILE A 104 1.58 0.17 1.33
C ILE A 104 0.93 1.40 0.69
N VAL A 105 0.28 1.20 -0.45
CA VAL A 105 -0.42 2.24 -1.22
C VAL A 105 -1.82 2.50 -0.65
N SER A 106 -2.52 1.44 -0.22
CA SER A 106 -3.84 1.59 0.39
C SER A 106 -4.21 0.43 1.32
N THR A 107 -5.16 0.70 2.21
CA THR A 107 -5.71 -0.26 3.17
C THR A 107 -7.21 -0.03 3.31
N GLU A 108 -8.00 -1.10 3.20
CA GLU A 108 -9.46 -1.07 3.37
C GLU A 108 -9.91 -2.16 4.35
N PHE A 109 -10.51 -1.76 5.46
CA PHE A 109 -11.09 -2.68 6.43
C PHE A 109 -12.52 -3.06 6.03
N ILE A 110 -12.78 -4.36 5.88
CA ILE A 110 -14.09 -4.88 5.52
C ILE A 110 -14.84 -5.24 6.81
N SER A 111 -15.81 -4.42 7.18
CA SER A 111 -16.81 -4.74 8.22
C SER A 111 -17.80 -5.80 7.70
N GLN A 112 -18.08 -6.81 8.51
CA GLN A 112 -19.13 -7.80 8.24
C GLN A 112 -20.54 -7.23 8.46
#